data_AF-A0A7Z9S0K0-F1
#
_entry.id   AF-A0A7Z9S0K0-F1
#
_cell.length_a   1.000
_cell.length_b   1.000
_cell.length_c   1.000
_cell.angle_alpha   90.00
_cell.angle_beta   90.00
_cell.angle_gamma   90.00
#
_symmetry.space_group_name_H-M   'P 1'
#
loop_
_entity.id
_entity.type
_entity.pdbx_description
1 polymer ?
#
loop_
_entity_poly.entity_id
_entity_poly.type
_entity_poly.pdbx_seq_one_letter_code
_entity_poly.pdbx_strand_id
1 'polypeptide(L)'
;GLVTGELVHLFKETCSVEFWPEGQSAIEGFVNGSDGTFRIPVDIETVARQGELWATCGLYDIKSRNITFQLPIPVEPPEEAVSDEDGDGIVNLNDDCPDTPSDEPVWPDGCSDSQLDSDEDGVTDDLDQCPETPVGAIVDVVGCAESQKDADGDGVSDIGDQCPGTPLGEVADANGCSDSQKDQDGDGVQDSLDQCPNTFPGTVVGPDGCELVQWDPWDSFVCTGSGIYPIYDLNQQYGYPRNSNSPFTCEVSVSEDGSEMVVDSNGIPNHDFTSTRGCCASEQNYEWTIPLNPVNDTAGGKEYVPERGQIAIAVNGAPLFGPEDGPGGDAVALHHKYYHEDRQNVELGICGGHSGPGGTYHYHWDMNCVYWTPEAGQDMTDYHWTLIDSSQHSPIIGWSFDGYPIYGMYGWDSNQDVTMVKSSYQLKSGGDGYDGIDDWEYVHEMGDLDQCNGMFGPTPEYPDGIYHYVSTPLSGSTNTHIDTDGNTVPMVGFPYFQICYYGEATGGPKGGGG
;
A
#
# COMPACT_ATOMS: atom_id res chain seq x y z
N GLY A 1 22.06 47.85 -73.34
CA GLY A 1 21.03 46.86 -72.94
C GLY A 1 20.54 46.05 -74.13
N LEU A 2 19.61 45.13 -73.91
CA LEU A 2 18.93 44.38 -74.97
C LEU A 2 17.45 44.78 -74.99
N VAL A 3 16.93 45.22 -76.13
CA VAL A 3 15.48 45.25 -76.35
C VAL A 3 15.07 43.85 -76.73
N THR A 4 14.26 43.20 -75.89
CA THR A 4 13.79 41.83 -76.13
C THR A 4 12.28 41.79 -76.25
N GLY A 5 11.77 40.84 -77.02
CA GLY A 5 10.34 40.58 -77.13
C GLY A 5 10.07 39.28 -77.87
N GLU A 6 8.80 39.03 -78.17
CA GLU A 6 8.35 37.84 -78.88
C GLU A 6 7.48 38.21 -80.09
N LEU A 7 7.74 37.55 -81.21
CA LEU A 7 6.98 37.68 -82.45
C LEU A 7 5.98 36.53 -82.56
N VAL A 8 4.70 36.90 -82.72
CA VAL A 8 3.65 35.93 -83.01
C VAL A 8 3.46 35.85 -84.52
N HIS A 9 4.14 34.89 -85.17
CA HIS A 9 4.00 34.60 -86.60
C HIS A 9 4.03 33.08 -86.86
N LEU A 10 3.39 32.61 -87.95
CA LEU A 10 3.33 31.19 -88.28
C LEU A 10 4.70 30.65 -88.75
N PHE A 11 5.47 31.48 -89.46
CA PHE A 11 6.81 31.18 -89.99
C PHE A 11 7.81 32.15 -89.37
N LYS A 12 8.21 31.91 -88.12
CA LYS A 12 9.02 32.86 -87.34
C LYS A 12 10.46 32.94 -87.83
N GLU A 13 10.95 31.85 -88.42
CA GLU A 13 12.24 31.75 -89.10
C GLU A 13 12.38 32.68 -90.31
N THR A 14 11.28 33.24 -90.82
CA THR A 14 11.28 34.20 -91.93
C THR A 14 11.24 35.65 -91.47
N CYS A 15 11.21 35.90 -90.16
CA CYS A 15 11.09 37.23 -89.60
C CYS A 15 12.45 37.90 -89.38
N SER A 16 12.52 39.19 -89.64
CA SER A 16 13.55 40.10 -89.15
C SER A 16 12.94 41.19 -88.28
N VAL A 17 13.73 41.72 -87.34
CA VAL A 17 13.37 42.87 -86.53
C VAL A 17 14.46 43.92 -86.58
N GLU A 18 14.07 45.17 -86.60
CA GLU A 18 14.97 46.31 -86.63
C GLU A 18 14.42 47.41 -85.74
N PHE A 19 15.29 48.07 -84.96
CA PHE A 19 14.94 49.32 -84.29
C PHE A 19 15.45 50.48 -85.12
N TRP A 20 14.58 51.45 -85.40
CA TRP A 20 14.85 52.66 -86.16
C TRP A 20 14.81 53.87 -85.20
N PRO A 21 15.95 54.25 -84.60
CA PRO A 21 16.00 55.39 -83.69
C PRO A 21 15.80 56.69 -84.47
N GLU A 22 15.15 57.67 -83.87
CA GLU A 22 14.85 58.94 -84.52
C GLU A 22 16.14 59.66 -84.97
N GLY A 23 16.25 59.93 -86.27
CA GLY A 23 17.43 60.59 -86.86
C GLY A 23 18.69 59.72 -86.96
N GLN A 24 18.59 58.40 -86.74
CA GLN A 24 19.72 57.46 -86.81
C GLN A 24 19.44 56.29 -87.77
N SER A 25 20.49 55.53 -88.10
CA SER A 25 20.38 54.32 -88.90
C SER A 25 19.71 53.17 -88.13
N ALA A 26 19.08 52.26 -88.85
CA ALA A 26 18.46 51.07 -88.29
C ALA A 26 19.49 50.17 -87.59
N ILE A 27 19.05 49.56 -86.49
CA ILE A 27 19.80 48.59 -85.70
C ILE A 27 19.11 47.24 -85.86
N GLU A 28 19.77 46.32 -86.56
CA GLU A 28 19.25 44.97 -86.79
C GLU A 28 19.25 44.14 -85.49
N GLY A 29 18.15 43.43 -85.28
CA GLY A 29 18.00 42.46 -84.20
C GLY A 29 18.14 41.03 -84.67
N PHE A 30 18.38 40.15 -83.71
CA PHE A 30 18.35 38.71 -83.93
C PHE A 30 16.97 38.16 -83.56
N VAL A 31 16.37 37.36 -84.45
CA VAL A 31 15.15 36.60 -84.19
C VAL A 31 15.48 35.12 -84.06
N ASN A 32 15.02 34.49 -82.98
CA ASN A 32 15.05 33.05 -82.84
C ASN A 32 13.88 32.43 -83.63
N GLY A 33 14.20 31.72 -84.72
CA GLY A 33 13.21 31.13 -85.60
C GLY A 33 12.38 30.00 -84.98
N SER A 34 12.78 29.42 -83.83
CA SER A 34 12.01 28.34 -83.20
C SER A 34 10.86 28.86 -82.32
N ASP A 35 11.14 29.84 -81.47
CA ASP A 35 10.18 30.36 -80.49
C ASP A 35 9.64 31.76 -80.86
N GLY A 36 10.31 32.51 -81.73
CA GLY A 36 9.92 33.87 -82.12
C GLY A 36 10.45 34.96 -81.21
N THR A 37 11.24 34.60 -80.20
CA THR A 37 11.89 35.60 -79.35
C THR A 37 12.91 36.39 -80.17
N PHE A 38 13.02 37.68 -79.91
CA PHE A 38 14.02 38.52 -80.55
C PHE A 38 14.79 39.36 -79.54
N ARG A 39 15.97 39.80 -79.96
CA ARG A 39 16.83 40.69 -79.19
C ARG A 39 17.54 41.69 -80.09
N ILE A 40 17.51 42.96 -79.71
CA ILE A 40 18.23 44.05 -80.39
C ILE A 40 19.21 44.68 -79.40
N PRO A 41 20.53 44.63 -79.66
CA PRO A 41 21.51 45.31 -78.83
C PRO A 41 21.40 46.81 -79.04
N VAL A 42 21.11 47.55 -77.97
CA VAL A 42 21.04 49.01 -77.99
C VAL A 42 21.90 49.58 -76.87
N ASP A 43 22.59 50.65 -77.15
CA ASP A 43 23.33 51.42 -76.16
C ASP A 43 22.64 52.77 -75.98
N ILE A 44 22.01 52.97 -74.82
CA ILE A 44 21.20 54.16 -74.54
C ILE A 44 22.04 55.45 -74.40
N GLU A 45 23.37 55.33 -74.31
CA GLU A 45 24.29 56.48 -74.32
C GLU A 45 24.51 57.01 -75.74
N THR A 46 24.37 56.16 -76.76
CA THR A 46 24.72 56.48 -78.16
C THR A 46 23.52 56.40 -79.12
N VAL A 47 22.44 55.72 -78.73
CA VAL A 47 21.24 55.49 -79.55
C VAL A 47 20.09 56.43 -79.10
N ALA A 48 19.39 57.02 -80.07
CA ALA A 48 18.24 57.87 -79.79
C ALA A 48 17.14 57.08 -79.05
N ARG A 49 16.55 57.69 -78.01
CA ARG A 49 15.65 56.99 -77.08
C ARG A 49 14.28 56.72 -77.67
N GLN A 50 13.82 57.54 -78.61
CA GLN A 50 12.56 57.32 -79.32
C GLN A 50 12.87 56.81 -80.72
N GLY A 51 12.05 55.88 -81.19
CA GLY A 51 12.18 55.30 -82.51
C GLY A 51 11.01 54.40 -82.87
N GLU A 52 11.12 53.73 -84.00
CA GLU A 52 10.16 52.71 -84.42
C GLU A 52 10.80 51.33 -84.39
N LEU A 53 10.14 50.38 -83.74
CA LEU A 53 10.52 48.97 -83.84
C LEU A 53 9.73 48.34 -84.99
N TRP A 54 10.45 47.88 -86.01
CA TRP A 54 9.90 47.23 -87.18
C TRP A 54 10.07 45.72 -87.08
N ALA A 55 9.04 44.99 -87.49
CA ALA A 55 9.07 43.55 -87.69
C ALA A 55 8.57 43.24 -89.10
N THR A 56 9.38 42.49 -89.86
CA THR A 56 9.08 42.10 -91.23
C THR A 56 9.12 40.58 -91.34
N CYS A 57 8.01 39.97 -91.76
CA CYS A 57 7.88 38.52 -91.81
C CYS A 57 7.19 38.08 -93.12
N GLY A 58 7.55 36.89 -93.62
CA GLY A 58 6.81 36.22 -94.71
C GLY A 58 7.68 35.47 -95.71
N LEU A 59 7.23 34.29 -96.13
CA LEU A 59 7.93 33.44 -97.12
C LEU A 59 7.50 33.72 -98.57
N TYR A 60 6.22 34.04 -98.79
CA TYR A 60 5.63 34.27 -100.12
C TYR A 60 5.05 35.68 -100.31
N ASP A 61 4.50 36.26 -99.24
CA ASP A 61 4.04 37.66 -99.18
C ASP A 61 4.66 38.28 -97.93
N ILE A 62 5.51 39.29 -98.12
CA ILE A 62 6.25 39.95 -97.05
C ILE A 62 5.37 41.08 -96.49
N LYS A 63 5.11 41.03 -95.18
CA LYS A 63 4.39 42.09 -94.46
C LYS A 63 5.28 42.67 -93.39
N SER A 64 5.23 43.99 -93.26
CA SER A 64 5.91 44.74 -92.21
C SER A 64 4.89 45.39 -91.28
N ARG A 65 5.18 45.38 -89.98
CA ARG A 65 4.50 46.19 -88.97
C ARG A 65 5.53 46.93 -88.15
N ASN A 66 5.16 48.11 -87.68
CA ASN A 66 5.96 48.87 -86.74
C ASN A 66 5.15 49.22 -85.49
N ILE A 67 5.88 49.54 -84.43
CA ILE A 67 5.36 50.22 -83.24
C ILE A 67 6.31 51.34 -82.88
N THR A 68 5.78 52.45 -82.38
CA THR A 68 6.62 53.45 -81.71
C THR A 68 7.13 52.86 -80.40
N PHE A 69 8.44 52.93 -80.19
CA PHE A 69 9.10 52.37 -79.03
C PHE A 69 10.02 53.40 -78.40
N GLN A 70 9.96 53.51 -77.07
CA GLN A 70 10.81 54.42 -76.30
C GLN A 70 11.67 53.59 -75.34
N LEU A 71 12.99 53.73 -75.45
CA LEU A 71 13.96 53.09 -74.57
C LEU A 71 13.79 53.63 -73.14
N PRO A 72 13.75 52.75 -72.11
CA PRO A 72 13.57 53.17 -70.73
C PRO A 72 14.76 54.00 -70.26
N ILE A 73 14.48 55.03 -69.46
CA ILE A 73 15.50 55.82 -68.78
C ILE A 73 16.02 54.97 -67.61
N PRO A 74 17.34 54.82 -67.40
CA PRO A 74 17.86 54.35 -66.12
C PRO A 74 17.40 55.34 -65.06
N VAL A 75 16.55 54.89 -64.14
CA VAL A 75 16.17 55.70 -62.99
C VAL A 75 17.46 55.85 -62.16
N GLU A 76 18.04 57.05 -62.14
CA GLU A 76 18.99 57.41 -61.09
C GLU A 76 18.23 57.36 -59.75
N PRO A 77 18.76 56.69 -58.71
CA PRO A 77 18.08 56.62 -57.43
C PRO A 77 17.94 58.04 -56.85
N PRO A 78 16.78 58.37 -56.24
CA PRO A 78 16.62 59.64 -55.55
C PRO A 78 17.54 59.69 -54.33
N GLU A 79 18.07 60.88 -54.05
CA GLU A 79 19.07 61.19 -53.02
C GLU A 79 18.52 61.15 -51.58
N GLU A 80 17.64 60.19 -51.25
CA GLU A 80 17.09 59.97 -49.90
C GLU A 80 17.03 58.46 -49.57
N ALA A 81 18.18 57.81 -49.27
CA ALA A 81 18.23 56.43 -48.75
C ALA A 81 19.59 56.05 -48.11
N VAL A 82 20.18 56.91 -47.28
CA VAL A 82 21.37 56.56 -46.47
C VAL A 82 21.14 56.94 -45.00
N SER A 83 19.92 56.74 -44.51
CA SER A 83 19.70 56.68 -43.08
C SER A 83 20.01 55.25 -42.63
N ASP A 84 20.84 55.17 -41.61
CA ASP A 84 21.24 54.00 -40.83
C ASP A 84 21.04 54.51 -39.39
N GLU A 85 19.89 54.19 -38.83
CA GLU A 85 19.32 54.88 -37.66
C GLU A 85 19.88 54.36 -36.33
N ASP A 86 20.19 53.08 -36.25
CA ASP A 86 20.83 52.42 -35.12
C ASP A 86 22.36 52.33 -35.27
N GLY A 87 22.89 52.53 -36.48
CA GLY A 87 24.33 52.63 -36.75
C GLY A 87 25.03 51.28 -36.83
N ASP A 88 24.30 50.22 -37.13
CA ASP A 88 24.79 48.83 -37.17
C ASP A 88 25.59 48.52 -38.46
N GLY A 89 25.50 49.41 -39.46
CA GLY A 89 26.18 49.31 -40.75
C GLY A 89 25.31 48.76 -41.89
N ILE A 90 24.05 48.42 -41.63
CA ILE A 90 23.01 48.11 -42.60
C ILE A 90 22.09 49.33 -42.71
N VAL A 91 21.77 49.74 -43.94
CA VAL A 91 20.91 50.92 -44.14
C VAL A 91 19.45 50.54 -43.86
N ASN A 92 18.64 51.46 -43.31
CA ASN A 92 17.23 51.26 -42.94
C ASN A 92 16.35 50.58 -44.02
N LEU A 93 16.72 50.65 -45.31
CA LEU A 93 15.98 50.00 -46.39
C LEU A 93 16.17 48.47 -46.43
N ASN A 94 17.30 47.99 -45.92
CA ASN A 94 17.71 46.59 -45.91
C ASN A 94 17.86 46.05 -44.48
N ASP A 95 17.45 46.84 -43.49
CA ASP A 95 17.57 46.53 -42.08
C ASP A 95 16.18 46.14 -41.56
N ASP A 96 16.02 44.86 -41.27
CA ASP A 96 14.82 44.25 -40.69
C ASP A 96 14.78 44.44 -39.16
N CYS A 97 15.89 44.85 -38.54
CA CYS A 97 16.07 45.04 -37.10
C CYS A 97 16.53 46.48 -36.78
N PRO A 98 15.63 47.48 -36.84
CA PRO A 98 15.97 48.92 -36.85
C PRO A 98 16.56 49.50 -35.54
N ASP A 99 16.86 48.67 -34.55
CA ASP A 99 17.32 49.04 -33.20
C ASP A 99 18.39 48.04 -32.69
N THR A 100 19.26 47.54 -33.55
CA THR A 100 20.27 46.53 -33.22
C THR A 100 21.30 47.07 -32.20
N PRO A 101 21.60 46.32 -31.11
CA PRO A 101 22.54 46.78 -30.10
C PRO A 101 23.92 47.13 -30.65
N SER A 102 24.41 48.31 -30.32
CA SER A 102 25.75 48.77 -30.74
C SER A 102 26.85 47.82 -30.25
N ASP A 103 27.81 47.51 -31.12
CA ASP A 103 28.96 46.60 -30.90
C ASP A 103 28.68 45.08 -31.02
N GLU A 104 27.47 44.67 -31.43
CA GLU A 104 27.19 43.28 -31.79
C GLU A 104 27.47 42.98 -33.29
N PRO A 105 27.94 41.78 -33.65
CA PRO A 105 28.04 41.38 -35.05
C PRO A 105 26.64 41.23 -35.66
N VAL A 106 26.40 41.92 -36.78
CA VAL A 106 25.10 41.88 -37.47
C VAL A 106 25.13 41.01 -38.73
N TRP A 107 24.00 40.39 -39.00
CA TRP A 107 23.71 39.62 -40.19
C TRP A 107 23.33 40.57 -41.36
N PRO A 108 23.28 40.09 -42.62
CA PRO A 108 23.01 40.96 -43.78
C PRO A 108 21.63 41.63 -43.80
N ASP A 109 20.72 41.19 -42.95
CA ASP A 109 19.38 41.74 -42.69
C ASP A 109 19.35 42.75 -41.54
N GLY A 110 20.51 43.10 -40.95
CA GLY A 110 20.60 44.09 -39.86
C GLY A 110 20.35 43.51 -38.47
N CYS A 111 19.97 42.24 -38.34
CA CYS A 111 19.73 41.61 -37.04
C CYS A 111 21.03 41.07 -36.43
N SER A 112 21.10 41.01 -35.10
CA SER A 112 22.17 40.32 -34.36
C SER A 112 21.68 38.99 -33.77
N ASP A 113 22.60 38.15 -33.29
CA ASP A 113 22.25 36.87 -32.64
C ASP A 113 21.31 37.08 -31.43
N SER A 114 21.39 38.22 -30.74
CA SER A 114 20.54 38.55 -29.58
C SER A 114 19.11 38.96 -29.94
N GLN A 115 18.81 39.12 -31.23
CA GLN A 115 17.49 39.46 -31.76
C GLN A 115 16.86 38.30 -32.54
N LEU A 116 17.57 37.18 -32.68
CA LEU A 116 17.06 36.00 -33.36
C LEU A 116 16.05 35.29 -32.47
N ASP A 117 14.88 35.01 -33.02
CA ASP A 117 13.79 34.24 -32.42
C ASP A 117 13.38 33.20 -33.47
N SER A 118 13.93 31.99 -33.35
CA SER A 118 13.87 30.95 -34.37
C SER A 118 12.50 30.30 -34.49
N ASP A 119 11.70 30.27 -33.42
CA ASP A 119 10.35 29.69 -33.40
C ASP A 119 9.23 30.74 -33.36
N GLU A 120 9.59 32.02 -33.34
CA GLU A 120 8.72 33.19 -33.41
C GLU A 120 7.72 33.26 -32.24
N ASP A 121 8.12 32.80 -31.05
CA ASP A 121 7.27 32.81 -29.85
C ASP A 121 7.32 34.13 -29.05
N GLY A 122 8.24 35.02 -29.41
CA GLY A 122 8.46 36.32 -28.78
C GLY A 122 9.58 36.34 -27.73
N VAL A 123 10.32 35.24 -27.55
CA VAL A 123 11.53 35.12 -26.72
C VAL A 123 12.70 34.78 -27.62
N THR A 124 13.79 35.52 -27.50
CA THR A 124 14.97 35.33 -28.35
C THR A 124 15.71 34.05 -27.98
N ASP A 125 16.37 33.43 -28.97
CA ASP A 125 17.06 32.13 -28.85
C ASP A 125 18.06 32.06 -27.68
N ASP A 126 18.64 33.19 -27.27
CA ASP A 126 19.59 33.28 -26.15
C ASP A 126 18.93 33.22 -24.76
N LEU A 127 17.64 33.54 -24.68
CA LEU A 127 16.82 33.53 -23.48
C LEU A 127 15.79 32.39 -23.47
N ASP A 128 15.54 31.78 -24.63
CA ASP A 128 14.58 30.70 -24.81
C ASP A 128 15.13 29.34 -24.34
N GLN A 129 14.37 28.68 -23.46
CA GLN A 129 14.65 27.34 -22.96
C GLN A 129 13.91 26.26 -23.75
N CYS A 130 13.02 26.64 -24.67
CA CYS A 130 12.06 25.83 -25.39
C CYS A 130 12.07 26.09 -26.91
N PRO A 131 13.17 25.75 -27.63
CA PRO A 131 13.50 26.20 -29.00
C PRO A 131 12.59 25.71 -30.16
N GLU A 132 11.42 25.14 -29.85
CA GLU A 132 10.42 24.66 -30.81
C GLU A 132 9.00 24.83 -30.26
N THR A 133 8.71 26.00 -29.68
CA THR A 133 7.38 26.35 -29.20
C THR A 133 6.34 26.29 -30.33
N PRO A 134 5.16 25.69 -30.10
CA PRO A 134 4.10 25.67 -31.10
C PRO A 134 3.65 27.07 -31.49
N VAL A 135 3.64 27.35 -32.81
CA VAL A 135 3.21 28.64 -33.36
C VAL A 135 1.88 29.14 -32.76
N GLY A 136 1.94 30.32 -32.14
CA GLY A 136 0.78 30.98 -31.52
C GLY A 136 0.43 30.50 -30.11
N ALA A 137 1.28 29.68 -29.48
CA ALA A 137 1.18 29.37 -28.06
C ALA A 137 1.44 30.63 -27.21
N ILE A 138 0.88 30.64 -25.99
CA ILE A 138 1.22 31.67 -25.00
C ILE A 138 2.39 31.11 -24.19
N VAL A 139 3.52 31.80 -24.24
CA VAL A 139 4.75 31.41 -23.53
C VAL A 139 4.98 32.24 -22.29
N ASP A 140 5.83 31.73 -21.39
CA ASP A 140 6.32 32.49 -20.25
C ASP A 140 7.60 33.28 -20.58
N VAL A 141 8.30 33.75 -19.54
CA VAL A 141 9.48 34.62 -19.71
C VAL A 141 10.73 33.90 -20.23
N VAL A 142 10.69 32.58 -20.37
CA VAL A 142 11.79 31.76 -20.91
C VAL A 142 11.37 30.99 -22.17
N GLY A 143 10.32 31.44 -22.86
CA GLY A 143 9.85 30.87 -24.14
C GLY A 143 9.07 29.57 -23.99
N CYS A 144 8.81 29.08 -22.78
CA CYS A 144 8.14 27.80 -22.62
C CYS A 144 6.62 27.93 -22.55
N ALA A 145 5.90 27.24 -23.45
CA ALA A 145 4.47 27.06 -23.33
C ALA A 145 4.11 26.01 -22.28
N GLU A 146 2.90 26.08 -21.74
CA GLU A 146 2.44 25.16 -20.69
C GLU A 146 2.38 23.69 -21.14
N SER A 147 2.31 23.43 -22.44
CA SER A 147 2.38 22.08 -23.02
C SER A 147 3.79 21.50 -23.09
N GLN A 148 4.83 22.31 -22.89
CA GLN A 148 6.25 21.88 -22.96
C GLN A 148 6.88 21.72 -21.57
N LYS A 149 6.23 22.22 -20.52
CA LYS A 149 6.74 22.09 -19.15
C LYS A 149 6.58 20.67 -18.65
N ASP A 150 7.67 20.12 -18.12
CA ASP A 150 7.80 18.78 -17.56
C ASP A 150 8.76 18.89 -16.37
N ALA A 151 8.21 19.05 -15.18
CA ALA A 151 8.94 19.45 -13.97
C ALA A 151 9.80 18.33 -13.38
N ASP A 152 9.41 17.06 -13.57
CA ASP A 152 10.16 15.89 -13.10
C ASP A 152 10.94 15.18 -14.22
N GLY A 153 10.70 15.53 -15.48
CA GLY A 153 11.46 15.08 -16.64
C GLY A 153 11.12 13.65 -17.04
N ASP A 154 9.91 13.19 -16.74
CA ASP A 154 9.47 11.82 -16.99
C ASP A 154 8.95 11.59 -18.42
N GLY A 155 8.83 12.68 -19.20
CA GLY A 155 8.38 12.69 -20.57
C GLY A 155 6.88 13.02 -20.76
N VAL A 156 6.15 13.30 -19.68
CA VAL A 156 4.77 13.77 -19.69
C VAL A 156 4.71 15.20 -19.16
N SER A 157 4.12 16.12 -19.94
CA SER A 157 4.03 17.52 -19.52
C SER A 157 3.23 17.67 -18.23
N ASP A 158 3.55 18.67 -17.40
CA ASP A 158 2.90 18.98 -16.11
C ASP A 158 1.37 19.00 -16.17
N ILE A 159 0.78 19.46 -17.29
CA ILE A 159 -0.68 19.52 -17.48
C ILE A 159 -1.33 18.15 -17.76
N GLY A 160 -0.56 17.20 -18.27
CA GLY A 160 -0.97 15.83 -18.59
C GLY A 160 -0.51 14.81 -17.56
N ASP A 161 0.35 15.21 -16.63
CA ASP A 161 0.92 14.37 -15.60
C ASP A 161 -0.01 14.23 -14.39
N GLN A 162 -0.39 12.99 -14.09
CA GLN A 162 -1.22 12.61 -12.95
C GLN A 162 -0.39 12.23 -11.72
N CYS A 163 0.91 12.02 -11.87
CA CYS A 163 1.84 11.57 -10.84
C CYS A 163 3.11 12.44 -10.75
N PRO A 164 2.98 13.72 -10.32
CA PRO A 164 4.13 14.62 -10.21
C PRO A 164 5.24 14.05 -9.34
N GLY A 165 6.48 14.17 -9.82
CA GLY A 165 7.67 13.72 -9.12
C GLY A 165 8.01 12.26 -9.36
N THR A 166 7.77 11.75 -10.57
CA THR A 166 8.21 10.43 -11.00
C THR A 166 9.69 10.20 -10.68
N PRO A 167 10.04 9.13 -9.94
CA PRO A 167 11.42 8.90 -9.53
C PRO A 167 12.39 8.81 -10.71
N LEU A 168 13.52 9.51 -10.61
CA LEU A 168 14.54 9.54 -11.65
C LEU A 168 15.03 8.13 -12.02
N GLY A 169 14.84 7.75 -13.28
CA GLY A 169 15.26 6.46 -13.85
C GLY A 169 14.16 5.41 -13.90
N GLU A 170 12.97 5.70 -13.36
CA GLU A 170 11.78 4.92 -13.61
C GLU A 170 11.12 5.32 -14.93
N VAL A 171 10.31 4.42 -15.49
CA VAL A 171 9.61 4.64 -16.75
C VAL A 171 8.18 5.04 -16.42
N ALA A 172 7.83 6.30 -16.72
CA ALA A 172 6.45 6.77 -16.66
C ALA A 172 5.60 6.15 -17.77
N ASP A 173 4.34 5.87 -17.47
CA ASP A 173 3.34 5.55 -18.49
C ASP A 173 2.73 6.81 -19.12
N ALA A 174 1.68 6.65 -19.94
CA ALA A 174 1.06 7.75 -20.66
C ALA A 174 0.38 8.81 -19.77
N ASN A 175 0.21 8.53 -18.47
CA ASN A 175 -0.34 9.45 -17.48
C ASN A 175 0.75 10.09 -16.62
N GLY A 176 2.05 9.86 -16.89
CA GLY A 176 3.15 10.36 -16.06
C GLY A 176 3.40 9.50 -14.82
N CYS A 177 2.85 8.28 -14.74
CA CYS A 177 2.95 7.45 -13.54
C CYS A 177 3.91 6.27 -13.74
N SER A 178 4.92 6.15 -12.88
CA SER A 178 5.72 4.93 -12.77
C SER A 178 5.00 3.83 -11.97
N ASP A 179 5.46 2.59 -12.09
CA ASP A 179 4.86 1.45 -11.36
C ASP A 179 4.98 1.59 -9.83
N SER A 180 5.96 2.34 -9.32
CA SER A 180 6.13 2.61 -7.88
C SER A 180 5.19 3.70 -7.35
N GLN A 181 4.48 4.42 -8.20
CA GLN A 181 3.55 5.49 -7.81
C GLN A 181 2.07 5.08 -7.93
N LYS A 182 1.77 3.93 -8.53
CA LYS A 182 0.39 3.50 -8.76
C LYS A 182 -0.26 2.97 -7.49
N ASP A 183 -1.46 3.45 -7.23
CA ASP A 183 -2.37 3.05 -6.15
C ASP A 183 -3.80 3.19 -6.73
N GLN A 184 -4.33 2.09 -7.26
CA GLN A 184 -5.53 2.07 -8.11
C GLN A 184 -6.81 2.39 -7.34
N ASP A 185 -6.93 1.92 -6.10
CA ASP A 185 -8.12 2.11 -5.27
C ASP A 185 -7.96 3.25 -4.25
N GLY A 186 -6.74 3.80 -4.11
CA GLY A 186 -6.45 4.98 -3.31
C GLY A 186 -6.46 4.69 -1.82
N ASP A 187 -6.18 3.45 -1.42
CA ASP A 187 -6.15 3.04 -0.01
C ASP A 187 -4.82 3.38 0.70
N GLY A 188 -3.82 3.86 -0.07
CA GLY A 188 -2.50 4.25 0.42
C GLY A 188 -1.43 3.17 0.28
N VAL A 189 -1.77 2.00 -0.26
CA VAL A 189 -0.83 0.92 -0.59
C VAL A 189 -0.62 0.85 -2.09
N GLN A 190 0.63 0.74 -2.52
CA GLN A 190 0.95 0.71 -3.95
C GLN A 190 0.45 -0.59 -4.59
N ASP A 191 0.01 -0.54 -5.85
CA ASP A 191 -0.47 -1.68 -6.65
C ASP A 191 0.47 -2.90 -6.60
N SER A 192 1.77 -2.67 -6.45
CA SER A 192 2.79 -3.73 -6.40
C SER A 192 2.88 -4.47 -5.05
N LEU A 193 2.35 -3.87 -3.99
CA LEU A 193 2.31 -4.39 -2.62
C LEU A 193 0.89 -4.77 -2.17
N ASP A 194 -0.11 -4.28 -2.90
CA ASP A 194 -1.52 -4.45 -2.62
C ASP A 194 -2.06 -5.82 -3.09
N GLN A 195 -2.56 -6.59 -2.13
CA GLN A 195 -3.20 -7.90 -2.33
C GLN A 195 -4.71 -7.80 -2.51
N CYS A 196 -5.29 -6.64 -2.20
CA CYS A 196 -6.71 -6.32 -2.21
C CYS A 196 -7.01 -5.06 -3.04
N PRO A 197 -6.82 -5.11 -4.38
CA PRO A 197 -6.82 -3.94 -5.29
C PRO A 197 -8.16 -3.25 -5.55
N ASN A 198 -9.15 -3.47 -4.68
CA ASN A 198 -10.49 -2.90 -4.79
C ASN A 198 -11.08 -2.58 -3.40
N THR A 199 -10.24 -2.14 -2.47
CA THR A 199 -10.67 -1.71 -1.16
C THR A 199 -11.54 -0.45 -1.26
N PHE A 200 -12.59 -0.35 -0.44
CA PHE A 200 -13.50 0.79 -0.50
C PHE A 200 -12.81 2.06 0.04
N PRO A 201 -13.05 3.23 -0.57
CA PRO A 201 -12.47 4.49 -0.08
C PRO A 201 -12.81 4.77 1.39
N GLY A 202 -11.79 5.00 2.20
CA GLY A 202 -11.90 5.25 3.64
C GLY A 202 -11.91 4.00 4.52
N THR A 203 -11.81 2.80 3.94
CA THR A 203 -11.49 1.59 4.67
C THR A 203 -10.07 1.71 5.24
N VAL A 204 -9.90 1.28 6.50
CA VAL A 204 -8.56 1.19 7.11
C VAL A 204 -7.94 -0.12 6.61
N VAL A 205 -6.78 -0.03 5.96
CA VAL A 205 -6.08 -1.17 5.38
C VAL A 205 -4.75 -1.46 6.07
N GLY A 206 -4.33 -2.72 6.00
CA GLY A 206 -3.01 -3.16 6.42
C GLY A 206 -1.92 -2.80 5.40
N PRO A 207 -0.65 -3.16 5.67
CA PRO A 207 0.46 -2.97 4.73
C PRO A 207 0.32 -3.71 3.40
N ASP A 208 -0.62 -4.65 3.31
CA ASP A 208 -0.96 -5.46 2.14
C ASP A 208 -2.19 -4.93 1.38
N GLY A 209 -2.72 -3.76 1.71
CA GLY A 209 -3.89 -3.14 1.07
C GLY A 209 -5.21 -3.80 1.42
N CYS A 210 -5.21 -4.80 2.29
CA CYS A 210 -6.43 -5.49 2.69
C CYS A 210 -7.10 -4.81 3.87
N GLU A 211 -8.44 -4.77 3.83
CA GLU A 211 -9.28 -4.25 4.92
C GLU A 211 -8.89 -4.86 6.26
N LEU A 212 -8.46 -4.00 7.20
CA LEU A 212 -8.39 -4.38 8.59
C LEU A 212 -9.82 -4.53 9.08
N VAL A 213 -10.23 -5.78 9.30
CA VAL A 213 -11.48 -6.05 10.01
C VAL A 213 -11.37 -5.32 11.34
N GLN A 214 -12.23 -4.31 11.56
CA GLN A 214 -12.37 -3.71 12.88
C GLN A 214 -12.86 -4.81 13.80
N TRP A 215 -11.92 -5.32 14.59
CA TRP A 215 -12.16 -6.28 15.64
C TRP A 215 -12.14 -5.55 16.96
N ASP A 216 -13.14 -5.79 17.77
CA ASP A 216 -13.17 -5.32 19.15
C ASP A 216 -12.94 -6.48 20.12
N PRO A 217 -12.30 -6.27 21.29
CA PRO A 217 -12.09 -7.32 22.28
C PRO A 217 -13.32 -8.15 22.67
N TRP A 218 -14.51 -7.52 22.68
CA TRP A 218 -15.76 -8.20 22.98
C TRP A 218 -16.21 -9.20 21.91
N ASP A 219 -15.71 -9.10 20.67
CA ASP A 219 -16.04 -10.05 19.60
C ASP A 219 -15.46 -11.44 19.84
N SER A 220 -14.46 -11.56 20.74
CA SER A 220 -13.94 -12.86 21.18
C SER A 220 -14.92 -13.63 22.08
N PHE A 221 -15.83 -12.94 22.77
CA PHE A 221 -16.72 -13.58 23.74
C PHE A 221 -17.87 -14.32 23.07
N VAL A 222 -18.13 -15.52 23.59
CA VAL A 222 -19.28 -16.33 23.22
C VAL A 222 -20.36 -16.22 24.29
N CYS A 223 -21.57 -16.72 23.98
CA CYS A 223 -22.75 -16.60 24.85
C CYS A 223 -23.26 -15.16 25.08
N THR A 224 -22.99 -14.27 24.13
CA THR A 224 -23.36 -12.86 24.19
C THR A 224 -24.74 -12.60 23.56
N GLY A 225 -25.62 -11.84 24.22
CA GLY A 225 -26.91 -11.39 23.67
C GLY A 225 -28.15 -12.20 24.10
N SER A 226 -29.33 -11.80 23.60
CA SER A 226 -30.64 -12.31 24.08
C SER A 226 -31.07 -13.64 23.44
N GLY A 227 -30.17 -14.62 23.40
CA GLY A 227 -30.38 -15.95 22.82
C GLY A 227 -30.29 -17.07 23.86
N ILE A 228 -30.88 -18.24 23.57
CA ILE A 228 -30.59 -19.45 24.33
C ILE A 228 -29.31 -20.03 23.74
N TYR A 229 -28.20 -19.94 24.48
CA TYR A 229 -26.96 -20.64 24.15
C TYR A 229 -27.03 -22.03 24.80
N PRO A 230 -27.38 -23.08 24.03
CA PRO A 230 -27.53 -24.40 24.59
C PRO A 230 -26.16 -24.90 25.05
N ILE A 231 -26.14 -25.53 26.21
CA ILE A 231 -24.97 -26.24 26.68
C ILE A 231 -24.81 -27.48 25.79
N TYR A 232 -23.69 -27.57 25.08
CA TYR A 232 -23.38 -28.73 24.26
C TYR A 232 -23.20 -29.96 25.16
N ASP A 233 -24.16 -30.91 25.08
CA ASP A 233 -24.12 -32.20 25.77
C ASP A 233 -23.19 -33.16 25.03
N LEU A 234 -21.96 -33.24 25.54
CA LEU A 234 -20.85 -34.05 25.06
C LEU A 234 -20.77 -35.40 25.80
N ASN A 235 -21.58 -35.60 26.85
CA ASN A 235 -21.57 -36.78 27.73
C ASN A 235 -22.49 -37.93 27.30
N GLN A 236 -23.19 -37.82 26.16
CA GLN A 236 -24.23 -38.78 25.76
C GLN A 236 -23.77 -40.25 25.63
N GLN A 237 -22.46 -40.53 25.58
CA GLN A 237 -21.89 -41.87 25.34
C GLN A 237 -21.30 -42.57 26.59
N TYR A 238 -20.96 -41.85 27.67
CA TYR A 238 -20.14 -42.39 28.78
C TYR A 238 -20.90 -42.76 30.07
N GLY A 239 -22.21 -42.57 30.12
CA GLY A 239 -22.98 -42.87 31.34
C GLY A 239 -22.72 -41.91 32.50
N TYR A 240 -22.01 -40.81 32.26
CA TYR A 240 -22.07 -39.63 33.13
C TYR A 240 -23.50 -39.10 33.14
N PRO A 241 -24.01 -38.62 34.29
CA PRO A 241 -25.36 -38.06 34.34
C PRO A 241 -25.42 -36.90 33.34
N ARG A 242 -26.22 -37.06 32.28
CA ARG A 242 -26.47 -35.97 31.31
C ARG A 242 -26.79 -34.69 32.07
N ASN A 243 -26.32 -33.56 31.54
CA ASN A 243 -26.87 -32.24 31.82
C ASN A 243 -28.32 -32.08 31.32
N SER A 244 -28.97 -33.14 30.81
CA SER A 244 -30.29 -33.12 30.16
C SER A 244 -31.47 -32.68 31.04
N ASN A 245 -31.20 -32.27 32.28
CA ASN A 245 -32.17 -31.66 33.20
C ASN A 245 -31.65 -30.36 33.84
N SER A 246 -30.50 -29.84 33.42
CA SER A 246 -29.97 -28.57 33.91
C SER A 246 -30.65 -27.43 33.16
N PRO A 247 -31.42 -26.55 33.83
CA PRO A 247 -32.11 -25.44 33.19
C PRO A 247 -31.16 -24.30 32.77
N PHE A 248 -29.86 -24.46 32.99
CA PHE A 248 -28.87 -23.41 32.82
C PHE A 248 -28.57 -23.14 31.34
N THR A 249 -28.27 -21.89 31.06
CA THR A 249 -27.78 -21.39 29.77
C THR A 249 -26.48 -20.66 30.02
N CYS A 250 -25.53 -20.74 29.11
CA CYS A 250 -24.34 -19.89 29.17
C CYS A 250 -24.78 -18.44 28.89
N GLU A 251 -24.35 -17.48 29.73
CA GLU A 251 -24.67 -16.07 29.59
C GLU A 251 -23.46 -15.20 29.91
N VAL A 252 -23.10 -14.34 28.95
CA VAL A 252 -22.04 -13.34 29.07
C VAL A 252 -22.56 -12.01 28.51
N SER A 253 -22.29 -10.90 29.21
CA SER A 253 -22.41 -9.57 28.62
C SER A 253 -21.13 -8.78 28.84
N VAL A 254 -20.70 -8.09 27.78
CA VAL A 254 -19.52 -7.23 27.82
C VAL A 254 -19.97 -5.80 27.55
N SER A 255 -19.44 -4.86 28.32
CA SER A 255 -19.64 -3.43 28.11
C SER A 255 -18.34 -2.68 28.33
N GLU A 256 -18.22 -1.50 27.70
CA GLU A 256 -17.06 -0.62 27.88
C GLU A 256 -17.34 0.39 29.00
N ASP A 257 -16.41 0.53 29.94
CA ASP A 257 -16.38 1.59 30.95
C ASP A 257 -15.01 2.30 30.92
N GLY A 258 -14.93 3.37 30.14
CA GLY A 258 -13.71 4.16 30.02
C GLY A 258 -12.61 3.41 29.25
N SER A 259 -11.57 2.96 29.94
CA SER A 259 -10.45 2.20 29.36
C SER A 259 -10.46 0.72 29.76
N GLU A 260 -11.58 0.25 30.30
CA GLU A 260 -11.77 -1.12 30.77
C GLU A 260 -12.99 -1.74 30.07
N MET A 261 -12.93 -3.04 29.81
CA MET A 261 -14.11 -3.84 29.53
C MET A 261 -14.65 -4.44 30.84
N VAL A 262 -15.96 -4.34 31.02
CA VAL A 262 -16.71 -4.94 32.12
C VAL A 262 -17.42 -6.17 31.59
N VAL A 263 -17.10 -7.33 32.16
CA VAL A 263 -17.65 -8.63 31.77
C VAL A 263 -18.52 -9.16 32.90
N ASP A 264 -19.82 -9.26 32.65
CA ASP A 264 -20.76 -9.96 33.51
C ASP A 264 -20.96 -11.40 33.00
N SER A 265 -20.94 -12.37 33.90
CA SER A 265 -21.24 -13.76 33.55
C SER A 265 -21.91 -14.53 34.68
N ASN A 266 -22.72 -15.50 34.28
CA ASN A 266 -23.25 -16.51 35.18
C ASN A 266 -22.28 -17.69 35.43
N GLY A 267 -21.09 -17.70 34.84
CA GLY A 267 -20.05 -18.71 35.09
C GLY A 267 -20.37 -20.11 34.56
N ILE A 268 -21.42 -20.26 33.74
CA ILE A 268 -21.79 -21.52 33.11
C ILE A 268 -21.19 -21.55 31.70
N PRO A 269 -20.29 -22.50 31.38
CA PRO A 269 -19.72 -22.59 30.04
C PRO A 269 -20.76 -23.07 29.01
N ASN A 270 -20.50 -22.81 27.74
CA ASN A 270 -21.31 -23.26 26.61
C ASN A 270 -21.22 -24.77 26.32
N HIS A 271 -20.50 -25.53 27.11
CA HIS A 271 -20.32 -26.98 26.96
C HIS A 271 -20.51 -27.70 28.28
N ASP A 272 -20.46 -29.03 28.24
CA ASP A 272 -20.56 -29.84 29.45
C ASP A 272 -19.52 -29.47 30.51
N PHE A 273 -20.00 -29.23 31.72
CA PHE A 273 -19.24 -28.80 32.89
C PHE A 273 -19.24 -29.84 34.02
N THR A 274 -19.82 -31.01 33.78
CA THR A 274 -19.80 -32.13 34.73
C THR A 274 -18.43 -32.81 34.71
N SER A 275 -17.68 -32.65 35.80
CA SER A 275 -16.52 -33.48 36.10
C SER A 275 -16.96 -34.88 36.56
N THR A 276 -16.09 -35.86 36.39
CA THR A 276 -16.40 -37.28 36.64
C THR A 276 -16.65 -37.60 38.13
N ARG A 277 -16.21 -36.73 39.05
CA ARG A 277 -16.42 -36.86 40.52
C ARG A 277 -17.04 -35.65 41.23
N GLY A 278 -16.94 -34.44 40.68
CA GLY A 278 -17.53 -33.22 41.25
C GLY A 278 -18.96 -32.99 40.75
N CYS A 279 -19.92 -32.97 41.68
CA CYS A 279 -21.29 -32.52 41.45
C CYS A 279 -21.52 -31.20 42.22
N CYS A 280 -22.25 -30.19 41.75
CA CYS A 280 -22.78 -29.83 40.43
C CYS A 280 -22.48 -28.33 40.26
N ALA A 281 -22.10 -27.86 39.07
CA ALA A 281 -22.02 -26.42 38.84
C ALA A 281 -23.39 -25.75 39.01
N SER A 282 -23.39 -24.49 39.42
CA SER A 282 -24.57 -23.63 39.50
C SER A 282 -24.26 -22.26 38.93
N GLU A 283 -25.29 -21.56 38.46
CA GLU A 283 -25.14 -20.16 38.04
C GLU A 283 -24.55 -19.32 39.16
N GLN A 284 -23.60 -18.49 38.76
CA GLN A 284 -22.90 -17.52 39.59
C GLN A 284 -23.36 -16.11 39.19
N ASN A 285 -22.80 -15.09 39.82
CA ASN A 285 -23.03 -13.70 39.45
C ASN A 285 -21.69 -12.96 39.51
N TYR A 286 -20.90 -13.14 38.46
CA TYR A 286 -19.59 -12.54 38.34
C TYR A 286 -19.66 -11.23 37.57
N GLU A 287 -18.86 -10.26 38.02
CA GLU A 287 -18.55 -9.02 37.33
C GLU A 287 -17.03 -8.86 37.40
N TRP A 288 -16.37 -8.78 36.26
CA TRP A 288 -14.94 -8.53 36.14
C TRP A 288 -14.70 -7.26 35.34
N THR A 289 -13.70 -6.48 35.74
CA THR A 289 -13.15 -5.40 34.92
C THR A 289 -11.79 -5.81 34.38
N ILE A 290 -11.53 -5.54 33.11
CA ILE A 290 -10.29 -5.93 32.42
C ILE A 290 -9.80 -4.72 31.61
N PRO A 291 -8.53 -4.30 31.72
CA PRO A 291 -8.00 -3.20 30.93
C PRO A 291 -8.06 -3.49 29.43
N LEU A 292 -8.57 -2.54 28.63
CA LEU A 292 -8.53 -2.61 27.16
C LEU A 292 -7.17 -2.23 26.58
N ASN A 293 -6.38 -1.47 27.36
CA ASN A 293 -5.05 -1.00 26.99
C ASN A 293 -4.07 -1.45 28.07
N PRO A 294 -3.60 -2.71 28.04
CA PRO A 294 -2.72 -3.24 29.07
C PRO A 294 -1.38 -2.49 29.10
N VAL A 295 -0.86 -2.26 30.31
CA VAL A 295 0.38 -1.52 30.54
C VAL A 295 1.42 -2.47 31.13
N ASN A 296 2.56 -2.63 30.46
CA ASN A 296 3.65 -3.47 30.94
C ASN A 296 4.12 -3.02 32.34
N ASP A 297 4.24 -3.96 33.28
CA ASP A 297 4.91 -3.68 34.55
C ASP A 297 6.44 -3.61 34.34
N THR A 298 6.94 -2.39 34.19
CA THR A 298 8.37 -2.10 34.04
C THR A 298 9.08 -1.85 35.37
N ALA A 299 8.36 -1.87 36.50
CA ALA A 299 8.92 -1.58 37.82
C ALA A 299 9.67 -2.77 38.44
N GLY A 300 9.60 -3.95 37.81
CA GLY A 300 10.46 -5.10 38.11
C GLY A 300 9.97 -5.98 39.26
N GLY A 301 8.73 -5.84 39.70
CA GLY A 301 8.10 -6.67 40.72
C GLY A 301 6.96 -7.47 40.13
N LYS A 302 7.25 -8.58 39.44
CA LYS A 302 6.21 -9.45 38.87
C LYS A 302 5.16 -9.81 39.91
N GLU A 303 3.93 -9.41 39.66
CA GLU A 303 2.80 -9.83 40.45
C GLU A 303 2.46 -11.27 40.07
N TYR A 304 2.68 -12.20 40.99
CA TYR A 304 2.30 -13.60 40.79
C TYR A 304 0.79 -13.74 40.86
N VAL A 305 0.22 -14.50 39.93
CA VAL A 305 -1.20 -14.85 40.02
C VAL A 305 -1.42 -15.73 41.25
N PRO A 306 -2.60 -15.71 41.88
CA PRO A 306 -2.86 -16.58 43.02
C PRO A 306 -2.72 -18.06 42.61
N GLU A 307 -2.05 -18.84 43.46
CA GLU A 307 -1.94 -20.30 43.29
C GLU A 307 -3.32 -20.96 43.23
N ARG A 308 -4.29 -20.39 43.97
CA ARG A 308 -5.69 -20.81 44.04
C ARG A 308 -6.62 -19.63 43.83
N GLY A 309 -7.61 -19.83 42.97
CA GLY A 309 -8.62 -18.82 42.67
C GLY A 309 -8.47 -18.27 41.25
N GLN A 310 -9.31 -17.28 40.95
CA GLN A 310 -9.48 -16.73 39.60
C GLN A 310 -8.26 -15.91 39.19
N ILE A 311 -7.74 -16.16 37.99
CA ILE A 311 -6.60 -15.43 37.42
C ILE A 311 -6.95 -14.70 36.11
N ALA A 312 -7.98 -15.21 35.44
CA ALA A 312 -8.45 -14.78 34.12
C ALA A 312 -9.90 -15.24 33.90
N ILE A 313 -10.49 -14.81 32.79
CA ILE A 313 -11.83 -15.22 32.35
C ILE A 313 -11.78 -15.88 30.96
N ALA A 314 -12.52 -16.96 30.77
CA ALA A 314 -12.69 -17.59 29.47
C ALA A 314 -13.64 -16.78 28.60
N VAL A 315 -13.52 -16.91 27.27
CA VAL A 315 -14.47 -16.28 26.33
C VAL A 315 -15.91 -16.72 26.50
N ASN A 316 -16.18 -17.86 27.17
CA ASN A 316 -17.53 -18.32 27.50
C ASN A 316 -18.01 -17.91 28.91
N GLY A 317 -17.24 -17.08 29.62
CA GLY A 317 -17.63 -16.54 30.92
C GLY A 317 -17.29 -17.39 32.14
N ALA A 318 -16.74 -18.60 31.96
CA ALA A 318 -16.21 -19.37 33.08
C ALA A 318 -14.81 -18.89 33.49
N PRO A 319 -14.49 -18.84 34.79
CA PRO A 319 -13.18 -18.39 35.26
C PRO A 319 -12.07 -19.42 34.98
N LEU A 320 -10.85 -18.91 34.79
CA LEU A 320 -9.62 -19.70 34.78
C LEU A 320 -8.97 -19.57 36.15
N PHE A 321 -8.50 -20.70 36.68
CA PHE A 321 -7.86 -20.73 37.98
C PHE A 321 -6.35 -20.95 37.86
N GLY A 322 -5.64 -20.56 38.91
CA GLY A 322 -4.24 -20.97 39.11
C GLY A 322 -4.12 -22.50 39.18
N PRO A 323 -2.91 -23.05 39.04
CA PRO A 323 -2.67 -24.48 38.86
C PRO A 323 -3.07 -25.34 40.07
N GLU A 324 -3.29 -24.78 41.26
CA GLU A 324 -3.73 -25.55 42.43
C GLU A 324 -5.24 -25.50 42.67
N ASP A 325 -5.82 -26.66 43.01
CA ASP A 325 -7.23 -26.77 43.41
C ASP A 325 -7.40 -27.37 44.81
N GLY A 326 -6.92 -26.64 45.82
CA GLY A 326 -7.06 -27.03 47.23
C GLY A 326 -5.86 -27.83 47.77
N PRO A 327 -6.00 -28.53 48.91
CA PRO A 327 -4.94 -29.32 49.53
C PRO A 327 -4.62 -30.53 48.65
N GLY A 328 -3.84 -30.30 47.61
CA GLY A 328 -3.72 -31.22 46.49
C GLY A 328 -2.47 -31.05 45.65
N GLY A 329 -1.90 -29.85 45.57
CA GLY A 329 -0.87 -29.53 44.59
C GLY A 329 -1.49 -29.18 43.23
N ASP A 330 -0.72 -29.41 42.17
CA ASP A 330 -1.08 -29.09 40.79
C ASP A 330 -2.20 -30.01 40.25
N ALA A 331 -3.37 -29.43 40.01
CA ALA A 331 -4.57 -30.15 39.60
C ALA A 331 -4.43 -30.85 38.24
N VAL A 332 -3.61 -30.31 37.35
CA VAL A 332 -3.39 -30.83 36.00
C VAL A 332 -2.35 -31.94 36.04
N ALA A 333 -1.28 -31.78 36.83
CA ALA A 333 -0.33 -32.86 37.10
C ALA A 333 -1.02 -34.07 37.75
N LEU A 334 -1.97 -33.86 38.67
CA LEU A 334 -2.82 -34.94 39.22
C LEU A 334 -3.66 -35.60 38.14
N HIS A 335 -4.31 -34.82 37.27
CA HIS A 335 -5.10 -35.34 36.14
C HIS A 335 -4.26 -36.23 35.21
N HIS A 336 -3.00 -35.84 34.96
CA HIS A 336 -2.04 -36.62 34.19
C HIS A 336 -1.27 -37.67 35.02
N LYS A 337 -1.73 -37.96 36.24
CA LYS A 337 -1.21 -39.02 37.11
C LYS A 337 0.25 -38.87 37.49
N TYR A 338 0.73 -37.63 37.65
CA TYR A 338 2.11 -37.41 38.06
C TYR A 338 2.35 -37.85 39.51
N TYR A 339 1.35 -37.71 40.37
CA TYR A 339 1.44 -38.09 41.78
C TYR A 339 0.12 -38.67 42.27
N HIS A 340 0.14 -39.25 43.48
CA HIS A 340 -1.06 -39.75 44.15
C HIS A 340 -1.54 -38.73 45.18
N GLU A 341 -2.76 -38.22 45.01
CA GLU A 341 -3.42 -37.38 46.01
C GLU A 341 -4.37 -38.21 46.89
N ASP A 342 -4.16 -38.18 48.22
CA ASP A 342 -4.88 -38.98 49.20
C ASP A 342 -5.70 -38.17 50.22
N ARG A 343 -5.61 -36.84 50.21
CA ARG A 343 -6.38 -35.89 51.04
C ARG A 343 -7.61 -35.38 50.30
N GLN A 344 -7.43 -34.83 49.09
CA GLN A 344 -8.51 -34.28 48.25
C GLN A 344 -8.25 -34.58 46.77
N ASN A 345 -8.79 -35.70 46.29
CA ASN A 345 -8.66 -36.06 44.89
C ASN A 345 -9.52 -35.13 44.01
N VAL A 346 -8.86 -34.43 43.08
CA VAL A 346 -9.48 -33.59 42.05
C VAL A 346 -9.40 -34.34 40.73
N GLU A 347 -10.52 -34.44 40.01
CA GLU A 347 -10.57 -35.06 38.70
C GLU A 347 -11.10 -34.05 37.69
N LEU A 348 -10.21 -33.50 36.88
CA LEU A 348 -10.59 -32.60 35.79
C LEU A 348 -11.42 -33.37 34.75
N GLY A 349 -12.49 -32.73 34.28
CA GLY A 349 -13.31 -33.27 33.20
C GLY A 349 -12.59 -33.23 31.84
N ILE A 350 -13.23 -33.80 30.82
CA ILE A 350 -12.68 -33.88 29.45
C ILE A 350 -12.38 -32.49 28.84
N CYS A 351 -13.00 -31.44 29.37
CA CYS A 351 -12.83 -30.06 28.95
C CYS A 351 -11.76 -29.28 29.74
N GLY A 352 -10.91 -29.97 30.51
CA GLY A 352 -9.81 -29.32 31.25
C GLY A 352 -10.24 -28.49 32.47
N GLY A 353 -11.45 -28.71 32.97
CA GLY A 353 -12.03 -27.97 34.10
C GLY A 353 -12.93 -28.83 34.97
N HIS A 354 -13.35 -28.29 36.11
CA HIS A 354 -14.22 -29.00 37.05
C HIS A 354 -15.04 -28.03 37.92
N SER A 355 -15.95 -28.58 38.73
CA SER A 355 -16.82 -27.79 39.62
C SER A 355 -16.26 -27.74 41.05
N GLY A 356 -15.86 -26.55 41.50
CA GLY A 356 -15.38 -26.30 42.85
C GLY A 356 -16.49 -26.10 43.90
N PRO A 357 -16.11 -25.87 45.17
CA PRO A 357 -17.04 -25.55 46.25
C PRO A 357 -17.97 -24.38 45.89
N GLY A 358 -19.26 -24.49 46.22
CA GLY A 358 -20.24 -23.45 45.90
C GLY A 358 -20.78 -23.51 44.46
N GLY A 359 -20.40 -24.53 43.68
CA GLY A 359 -20.91 -24.75 42.32
C GLY A 359 -20.17 -23.92 41.26
N THR A 360 -18.97 -23.42 41.58
CA THR A 360 -18.15 -22.62 40.67
C THR A 360 -17.40 -23.54 39.70
N TYR A 361 -17.89 -23.65 38.47
CA TYR A 361 -17.12 -24.28 37.40
C TYR A 361 -15.93 -23.39 37.00
N HIS A 362 -14.77 -24.00 36.75
CA HIS A 362 -13.57 -23.29 36.34
C HIS A 362 -12.59 -24.20 35.60
N TYR A 363 -11.72 -23.61 34.79
CA TYR A 363 -10.68 -24.31 34.03
C TYR A 363 -9.33 -24.27 34.73
N HIS A 364 -8.54 -25.32 34.50
CA HIS A 364 -7.16 -25.46 34.95
C HIS A 364 -6.16 -25.63 33.80
N TRP A 365 -6.59 -26.12 32.63
CA TRP A 365 -5.74 -26.20 31.44
C TRP A 365 -6.56 -26.33 30.14
N ASP A 366 -5.91 -25.98 29.02
CA ASP A 366 -6.26 -26.30 27.62
C ASP A 366 -7.60 -25.73 27.13
N MET A 367 -8.71 -25.94 27.83
CA MET A 367 -10.03 -25.46 27.45
C MET A 367 -10.45 -25.96 26.06
N ASN A 368 -10.00 -27.17 25.69
CA ASN A 368 -10.26 -27.80 24.38
C ASN A 368 -11.71 -27.73 23.92
N CYS A 369 -12.68 -27.88 24.82
CA CYS A 369 -14.10 -27.82 24.47
C CYS A 369 -14.58 -26.43 24.02
N VAL A 370 -13.76 -25.38 24.14
CA VAL A 370 -14.06 -24.03 23.65
C VAL A 370 -13.79 -23.91 22.15
N TYR A 371 -12.77 -24.60 21.63
CA TYR A 371 -12.30 -24.40 20.25
C TYR A 371 -12.09 -25.68 19.44
N TRP A 372 -12.28 -26.86 20.03
CA TRP A 372 -12.29 -28.14 19.33
C TRP A 372 -13.69 -28.78 19.38
N THR A 373 -14.13 -29.33 18.25
CA THR A 373 -15.41 -30.04 18.13
C THR A 373 -15.17 -31.40 17.47
N PRO A 374 -15.80 -32.50 17.91
CA PRO A 374 -15.58 -33.82 17.33
C PRO A 374 -16.16 -33.88 15.93
N GLU A 375 -15.47 -34.56 15.01
CA GLU A 375 -16.00 -34.83 13.69
C GLU A 375 -17.10 -35.91 13.71
N ALA A 376 -17.76 -36.12 12.56
CA ALA A 376 -18.80 -37.13 12.44
C ALA A 376 -18.29 -38.54 12.81
N GLY A 377 -18.79 -39.07 13.92
CA GLY A 377 -18.41 -40.39 14.44
C GLY A 377 -17.33 -40.38 15.52
N GLN A 378 -16.81 -39.21 15.89
CA GLN A 378 -15.99 -38.99 17.06
C GLN A 378 -16.82 -38.49 18.24
N ASP A 379 -16.28 -38.61 19.45
CA ASP A 379 -16.79 -37.97 20.65
C ASP A 379 -15.67 -37.23 21.40
N MET A 380 -16.01 -36.57 22.52
CA MET A 380 -15.04 -35.76 23.27
C MET A 380 -13.84 -36.52 23.82
N THR A 381 -13.96 -37.83 24.05
CA THR A 381 -12.84 -38.64 24.52
C THR A 381 -11.83 -38.99 23.43
N ASP A 382 -12.20 -38.77 22.16
CA ASP A 382 -11.26 -38.87 21.05
C ASP A 382 -10.33 -37.65 20.98
N TYR A 383 -10.59 -36.62 21.80
CA TYR A 383 -9.73 -35.44 21.87
C TYR A 383 -8.27 -35.85 22.13
N HIS A 384 -7.40 -35.30 21.30
CA HIS A 384 -5.96 -35.30 21.50
C HIS A 384 -5.44 -33.96 20.97
N TRP A 385 -4.47 -33.36 21.65
CA TRP A 385 -3.95 -32.04 21.29
C TRP A 385 -3.47 -31.93 19.82
N THR A 386 -3.09 -33.04 19.20
CA THR A 386 -2.73 -33.12 17.77
C THR A 386 -3.92 -32.94 16.80
N LEU A 387 -5.16 -32.96 17.30
CA LEU A 387 -6.38 -32.77 16.51
C LEU A 387 -6.80 -31.30 16.42
N ILE A 388 -6.12 -30.43 17.17
CA ILE A 388 -6.33 -28.98 17.07
C ILE A 388 -5.72 -28.52 15.75
N ASP A 389 -6.44 -27.63 15.07
CA ASP A 389 -6.05 -27.13 13.75
C ASP A 389 -4.69 -26.45 13.81
N SER A 390 -3.69 -27.10 13.23
CA SER A 390 -2.31 -26.63 13.18
C SER A 390 -2.01 -25.78 11.94
N SER A 391 -3.03 -25.44 11.14
CA SER A 391 -2.87 -24.65 9.91
C SER A 391 -3.06 -23.15 10.12
N GLN A 392 -3.51 -22.73 11.30
CA GLN A 392 -3.78 -21.35 11.66
C GLN A 392 -3.37 -21.03 13.09
N HIS A 393 -3.22 -19.74 13.39
CA HIS A 393 -3.03 -19.26 14.75
C HIS A 393 -4.24 -19.65 15.60
N SER A 394 -4.02 -20.01 16.87
CA SER A 394 -5.12 -20.32 17.79
C SER A 394 -6.00 -19.11 18.04
N PRO A 395 -7.30 -19.28 18.33
CA PRO A 395 -8.16 -18.17 18.71
C PRO A 395 -7.84 -17.70 20.15
N ILE A 396 -8.32 -16.50 20.50
CA ILE A 396 -8.42 -16.05 21.88
C ILE A 396 -9.40 -16.99 22.62
N ILE A 397 -8.94 -17.58 23.72
CA ILE A 397 -9.74 -18.46 24.58
C ILE A 397 -10.09 -17.80 25.91
N GLY A 398 -9.41 -16.71 26.27
CA GLY A 398 -9.68 -15.96 27.48
C GLY A 398 -8.90 -14.65 27.58
N TRP A 399 -9.12 -13.95 28.68
CA TRP A 399 -8.51 -12.66 28.99
C TRP A 399 -8.00 -12.63 30.41
N SER A 400 -6.72 -12.28 30.56
CA SER A 400 -6.07 -12.09 31.84
C SER A 400 -6.52 -10.78 32.50
N PHE A 401 -6.52 -10.72 33.83
CA PHE A 401 -6.93 -9.53 34.58
C PHE A 401 -5.98 -8.32 34.46
N ASP A 402 -4.78 -8.52 33.89
CA ASP A 402 -3.88 -7.43 33.47
C ASP A 402 -4.17 -6.90 32.06
N GLY A 403 -5.18 -7.44 31.37
CA GLY A 403 -5.67 -6.95 30.08
C GLY A 403 -5.11 -7.68 28.86
N TYR A 404 -4.15 -8.59 29.02
CA TYR A 404 -3.61 -9.34 27.87
C TYR A 404 -4.48 -10.55 27.50
N PRO A 405 -4.63 -10.85 26.20
CA PRO A 405 -5.36 -12.02 25.72
C PRO A 405 -4.61 -13.32 26.03
N ILE A 406 -5.38 -14.40 26.14
CA ILE A 406 -4.91 -15.77 26.31
C ILE A 406 -5.31 -16.55 25.07
N TYR A 407 -4.34 -17.12 24.36
CA TYR A 407 -4.54 -17.91 23.14
C TYR A 407 -4.38 -19.41 23.42
N GLY A 408 -4.88 -20.25 22.50
CA GLY A 408 -4.53 -21.68 22.45
C GLY A 408 -3.08 -21.92 21.98
N MET A 409 -2.67 -23.19 21.86
CA MET A 409 -1.25 -23.57 21.77
C MET A 409 -0.54 -23.22 20.45
N TYR A 410 -1.24 -22.81 19.39
CA TYR A 410 -0.62 -22.48 18.11
C TYR A 410 -0.47 -20.97 17.95
N GLY A 411 0.77 -20.54 17.67
CA GLY A 411 1.14 -19.15 17.44
C GLY A 411 2.00 -19.01 16.17
N TRP A 412 2.48 -17.80 15.89
CA TRP A 412 3.41 -17.56 14.78
C TRP A 412 4.87 -17.50 15.24
N ASP A 413 5.76 -18.11 14.46
CA ASP A 413 7.20 -17.97 14.65
C ASP A 413 7.75 -16.67 14.03
N SER A 414 9.08 -16.48 14.07
CA SER A 414 9.73 -15.30 13.51
C SER A 414 9.55 -15.12 11.99
N ASN A 415 9.17 -16.18 11.26
CA ASN A 415 8.89 -16.15 9.83
C ASN A 415 7.38 -16.03 9.53
N GLN A 416 6.55 -15.88 10.57
CA GLN A 416 5.09 -15.92 10.49
C GLN A 416 4.52 -17.28 10.08
N ASP A 417 5.31 -18.35 10.23
CA ASP A 417 4.82 -19.71 10.07
C ASP A 417 4.06 -20.14 11.34
N VAL A 418 2.93 -20.83 11.16
CA VAL A 418 2.16 -21.39 12.29
C VAL A 418 2.97 -22.49 12.95
N THR A 419 3.24 -22.34 14.25
CA THR A 419 4.00 -23.28 15.07
C THR A 419 3.31 -23.55 16.40
N MET A 420 3.65 -24.68 16.97
CA MET A 420 3.22 -25.08 18.30
C MET A 420 4.10 -24.41 19.36
N VAL A 421 3.47 -23.65 20.24
CA VAL A 421 4.09 -22.90 21.31
C VAL A 421 4.19 -23.78 22.55
N LYS A 422 5.36 -23.80 23.18
CA LYS A 422 5.68 -24.67 24.32
C LYS A 422 6.06 -23.86 25.55
N SER A 423 5.63 -24.36 26.70
CA SER A 423 6.04 -23.83 27.99
C SER A 423 7.54 -24.02 28.23
N SER A 424 8.14 -23.05 28.92
CA SER A 424 9.51 -23.08 29.41
C SER A 424 9.63 -23.58 30.86
N TYR A 425 8.63 -24.30 31.37
CA TYR A 425 8.66 -24.91 32.70
C TYR A 425 8.91 -26.41 32.68
N GLN A 426 9.58 -26.89 33.71
CA GLN A 426 9.78 -28.31 33.98
C GLN A 426 9.71 -28.58 35.48
N LEU A 427 9.53 -29.85 35.85
CA LEU A 427 9.69 -30.28 37.24
C LEU A 427 11.14 -30.09 37.70
N LYS A 428 11.30 -29.56 38.90
CA LYS A 428 12.57 -29.55 39.64
C LYS A 428 13.00 -30.98 39.93
N SER A 429 14.30 -31.15 40.15
CA SER A 429 14.84 -32.46 40.54
C SER A 429 14.21 -32.96 41.84
N GLY A 430 13.45 -34.06 41.74
CA GLY A 430 12.76 -34.68 42.88
C GLY A 430 11.35 -34.17 43.14
N GLY A 431 10.87 -33.18 42.38
CA GLY A 431 9.47 -32.77 42.37
C GLY A 431 8.61 -33.73 41.55
N ASP A 432 7.33 -33.82 41.87
CA ASP A 432 6.33 -34.62 41.17
C ASP A 432 5.04 -33.84 40.90
N GLY A 433 4.96 -32.57 41.28
CA GLY A 433 3.80 -31.70 41.12
C GLY A 433 2.90 -31.65 42.36
N TYR A 434 3.16 -32.49 43.38
CA TYR A 434 2.38 -32.52 44.62
C TYR A 434 2.50 -31.22 45.43
N ASP A 435 3.68 -30.58 45.41
CA ASP A 435 3.89 -29.29 46.08
C ASP A 435 3.48 -28.11 45.18
N GLY A 436 2.68 -28.37 44.13
CA GLY A 436 2.12 -27.34 43.26
C GLY A 436 3.20 -26.55 42.54
N ILE A 437 3.04 -25.22 42.50
CA ILE A 437 3.99 -24.30 41.86
C ILE A 437 5.43 -24.47 42.36
N ASP A 438 5.62 -24.89 43.61
CA ASP A 438 6.94 -25.04 44.23
C ASP A 438 7.74 -26.19 43.63
N ASP A 439 7.12 -27.13 42.93
CA ASP A 439 7.79 -28.23 42.23
C ASP A 439 8.27 -27.86 40.83
N TRP A 440 7.84 -26.71 40.29
CA TRP A 440 8.15 -26.30 38.94
C TRP A 440 9.24 -25.22 38.90
N GLU A 441 10.08 -25.26 37.87
CA GLU A 441 11.08 -24.23 37.59
C GLU A 441 11.00 -23.73 36.15
N TYR A 442 11.18 -22.42 35.97
CA TYR A 442 11.37 -21.81 34.67
C TYR A 442 12.80 -22.07 34.19
N VAL A 443 12.94 -22.52 32.94
CA VAL A 443 14.20 -22.71 32.26
C VAL A 443 14.22 -21.82 31.02
N HIS A 444 15.07 -20.81 31.05
CA HIS A 444 15.19 -19.83 29.97
C HIS A 444 15.49 -20.50 28.61
N GLU A 445 14.72 -20.12 27.59
CA GLU A 445 14.84 -20.60 26.20
C GLU A 445 14.65 -22.13 26.04
N MET A 446 14.04 -22.82 27.03
CA MET A 446 13.73 -24.24 26.89
C MET A 446 12.49 -24.47 26.02
N GLY A 447 11.46 -23.66 26.22
CA GLY A 447 10.31 -23.55 25.32
C GLY A 447 10.31 -22.18 24.66
N ASP A 448 9.13 -21.78 24.20
CA ASP A 448 8.90 -20.52 23.49
C ASP A 448 8.44 -19.42 24.46
N LEU A 449 7.79 -19.82 25.56
CA LEU A 449 7.17 -18.90 26.51
C LEU A 449 8.14 -18.37 27.57
N ASP A 450 7.88 -17.17 28.05
CA ASP A 450 8.63 -16.55 29.12
C ASP A 450 8.23 -17.07 30.52
N GLN A 451 8.79 -16.46 31.56
CA GLN A 451 8.54 -16.81 32.95
C GLN A 451 7.15 -16.44 33.49
N CYS A 452 6.31 -15.74 32.73
CA CYS A 452 4.89 -15.56 33.05
C CYS A 452 4.01 -16.48 32.21
N ASN A 453 4.62 -17.34 31.38
CA ASN A 453 3.98 -18.23 30.42
C ASN A 453 3.29 -17.46 29.27
N GLY A 454 3.86 -16.33 28.88
CA GLY A 454 3.45 -15.57 27.71
C GLY A 454 4.60 -15.31 26.75
N MET A 455 4.30 -14.58 25.67
CA MET A 455 5.26 -14.17 24.66
C MET A 455 4.81 -12.85 24.02
N PHE A 456 5.74 -12.17 23.35
CA PHE A 456 5.42 -10.99 22.54
C PHE A 456 5.55 -11.35 21.06
N GLY A 457 4.51 -11.07 20.28
CA GLY A 457 4.51 -11.32 18.85
C GLY A 457 3.20 -10.89 18.18
N PRO A 458 3.17 -10.83 16.84
CA PRO A 458 1.95 -10.59 16.07
C PRO A 458 0.92 -11.69 16.33
N THR A 459 -0.35 -11.31 16.35
CA THR A 459 -1.50 -12.23 16.40
C THR A 459 -2.55 -11.78 15.37
N PRO A 460 -3.58 -12.59 15.05
CA PRO A 460 -4.61 -12.20 14.08
C PRO A 460 -5.30 -10.87 14.42
N GLU A 461 -5.56 -10.63 15.69
CA GLU A 461 -6.23 -9.42 16.19
C GLU A 461 -5.24 -8.26 16.42
N TYR A 462 -3.96 -8.55 16.64
CA TYR A 462 -2.90 -7.57 16.90
C TYR A 462 -1.72 -7.77 15.94
N PRO A 463 -1.85 -7.34 14.66
CA PRO A 463 -0.83 -7.59 13.63
C PRO A 463 0.51 -6.88 13.90
N ASP A 464 0.50 -5.75 14.61
CA ASP A 464 1.71 -5.04 15.04
C ASP A 464 2.42 -5.69 16.25
N GLY A 465 1.77 -6.70 16.84
CA GLY A 465 2.26 -7.44 18.00
C GLY A 465 1.72 -6.96 19.33
N ILE A 466 1.46 -7.93 20.20
CA ILE A 466 1.06 -7.72 21.59
C ILE A 466 1.72 -8.79 22.47
N TYR A 467 1.94 -8.46 23.74
CA TYR A 467 2.19 -9.51 24.72
C TYR A 467 0.91 -10.34 24.90
N HIS A 468 1.02 -11.65 24.98
CA HIS A 468 -0.12 -12.52 25.17
C HIS A 468 0.29 -13.80 25.88
N TYR A 469 -0.64 -14.39 26.63
CA TYR A 469 -0.45 -15.67 27.27
C TYR A 469 -0.86 -16.80 26.34
N VAL A 470 -0.30 -17.99 26.56
CA VAL A 470 -0.59 -19.15 25.74
C VAL A 470 -0.93 -20.35 26.61
N SER A 471 -2.10 -20.91 26.35
CA SER A 471 -2.51 -22.20 26.88
C SER A 471 -1.92 -23.32 26.05
N THR A 472 -0.98 -24.05 26.62
CA THR A 472 -0.31 -25.17 25.95
C THR A 472 -0.18 -26.36 26.90
N PRO A 473 -0.56 -27.57 26.45
CA PRO A 473 -0.37 -28.77 27.27
C PRO A 473 1.08 -29.26 27.25
N LEU A 474 1.97 -28.62 26.49
CA LEU A 474 3.30 -29.10 26.19
C LEU A 474 4.39 -28.24 26.81
N SER A 475 5.38 -28.91 27.40
CA SER A 475 6.64 -28.29 27.80
C SER A 475 7.70 -28.47 26.71
N GLY A 476 8.60 -27.49 26.57
CA GLY A 476 9.83 -27.60 25.78
C GLY A 476 10.86 -28.55 26.40
N SER A 477 10.65 -28.99 27.64
CA SER A 477 11.56 -29.90 28.33
C SER A 477 11.64 -31.25 27.66
N THR A 478 12.87 -31.74 27.47
CA THR A 478 13.13 -33.12 27.04
C THR A 478 13.10 -34.12 28.20
N ASN A 479 12.85 -33.65 29.43
CA ASN A 479 12.75 -34.51 30.60
C ASN A 479 11.47 -35.35 30.53
N THR A 480 11.46 -36.45 31.25
CA THR A 480 10.28 -37.32 31.37
C THR A 480 9.99 -37.61 32.82
N HIS A 481 8.72 -37.86 33.12
CA HIS A 481 8.24 -38.28 34.43
C HIS A 481 7.84 -39.75 34.41
N ILE A 482 7.83 -40.41 35.57
CA ILE A 482 7.21 -41.72 35.72
C ILE A 482 5.87 -41.52 36.41
N ASP A 483 4.78 -41.73 35.66
CA ASP A 483 3.43 -41.60 36.19
C ASP A 483 3.14 -42.66 37.27
N THR A 484 2.01 -42.50 37.98
CA THR A 484 1.61 -43.44 39.03
C THR A 484 1.28 -44.85 38.55
N ASP A 485 1.08 -45.04 37.24
CA ASP A 485 0.89 -46.36 36.61
C ASP A 485 2.22 -47.00 36.21
N GLY A 486 3.34 -46.29 36.37
CA GLY A 486 4.71 -46.73 36.05
C GLY A 486 5.14 -46.47 34.61
N ASN A 487 4.40 -45.65 33.86
CA ASN A 487 4.74 -45.29 32.48
C ASN A 487 5.66 -44.06 32.44
N THR A 488 6.55 -44.03 31.45
CA THR A 488 7.35 -42.84 31.15
C THR A 488 6.53 -41.88 30.30
N VAL A 489 6.28 -40.68 30.82
CA VAL A 489 5.45 -39.65 30.18
C VAL A 489 6.24 -38.35 29.95
N PRO A 490 5.95 -37.57 28.90
CA PRO A 490 6.56 -36.26 28.69
C PRO A 490 6.10 -35.24 29.75
N MET A 491 6.87 -34.16 29.92
CA MET A 491 6.51 -33.03 30.79
C MET A 491 5.27 -32.28 30.27
N VAL A 492 4.31 -32.02 31.17
CA VAL A 492 3.15 -31.16 30.89
C VAL A 492 3.53 -29.68 30.86
N GLY A 493 2.79 -28.88 30.09
CA GLY A 493 3.03 -27.45 29.87
C GLY A 493 2.61 -26.52 31.02
N PHE A 494 3.08 -26.77 32.25
CA PHE A 494 2.86 -25.87 33.39
C PHE A 494 3.28 -24.41 33.06
N PRO A 495 2.63 -23.35 33.57
CA PRO A 495 1.46 -23.24 34.46
C PRO A 495 0.11 -23.30 33.72
N TYR A 496 0.07 -23.80 32.49
CA TYR A 496 -1.13 -24.00 31.66
C TYR A 496 -1.79 -22.73 31.13
N PHE A 497 -1.82 -21.63 31.88
CA PHE A 497 -2.26 -20.31 31.39
C PHE A 497 -1.19 -19.26 31.66
N GLN A 498 -0.99 -18.93 32.93
CA GLN A 498 -0.03 -17.93 33.40
C GLN A 498 0.34 -18.15 34.86
N ILE A 499 1.49 -17.61 35.26
CA ILE A 499 2.02 -17.71 36.63
C ILE A 499 2.31 -16.33 37.24
N CYS A 500 2.42 -15.30 36.40
CA CYS A 500 2.46 -13.91 36.81
C CYS A 500 1.72 -13.05 35.79
N TYR A 501 1.29 -11.88 36.24
CA TYR A 501 0.86 -10.81 35.37
C TYR A 501 2.09 -10.10 34.77
N TYR A 502 2.04 -9.87 33.47
CA TYR A 502 3.03 -9.10 32.71
C TYR A 502 2.70 -7.60 32.79
N GLY A 503 1.41 -7.26 32.83
CA GLY A 503 0.93 -5.91 33.00
C GLY A 503 0.53 -5.56 34.44
N GLU A 504 0.08 -4.32 34.63
CA GLU A 504 -0.55 -3.90 35.87
C GLU A 504 -1.96 -4.52 35.99
N ALA A 505 -2.13 -5.47 36.93
CA ALA A 505 -3.42 -6.07 37.22
C ALA A 505 -4.31 -5.09 38.00
N THR A 506 -5.05 -4.25 37.29
CA THR A 506 -6.08 -3.37 37.89
C THR A 506 -7.47 -3.99 37.91
N GLY A 507 -7.63 -5.09 37.17
CA GLY A 507 -8.86 -5.86 37.01
C GLY A 507 -9.03 -7.03 38.01
N GLY A 508 -10.24 -7.54 38.11
CA GLY A 508 -10.57 -8.71 38.95
C GLY A 508 -12.02 -8.78 39.42
N PRO A 509 -12.44 -9.85 40.11
CA PRO A 509 -13.83 -10.05 40.51
C PRO A 509 -14.33 -8.96 41.48
N LYS A 510 -15.38 -8.22 41.10
CA LYS A 510 -16.06 -7.25 41.97
C LYS A 510 -17.15 -7.93 42.82
N GLY A 511 -16.75 -8.40 43.99
CA GLY A 511 -17.67 -8.84 45.05
C GLY A 511 -18.25 -10.25 44.89
N GLY A 512 -17.83 -11.16 45.78
CA GLY A 512 -18.33 -12.54 45.87
C GLY A 512 -17.17 -13.50 46.11
N GLY A 513 -17.13 -14.10 47.29
CA GLY A 513 -15.93 -14.72 47.85
C GLY A 513 -15.66 -16.16 47.45
N GLY A 514 -14.38 -16.50 47.58
CA GLY A 514 -13.78 -17.83 47.62
C GLY A 514 -12.33 -17.65 48.02
#